data_AF-A0A2H6JW14-F1
#
_entry.id   AF-A0A2H6JW14-F1
#
_cell.length_a   1.000
_cell.length_b   1.000
_cell.length_c   1.000
_cell.angle_alpha   90.00
_cell.angle_beta   90.00
_cell.angle_gamma   90.00
#
_symmetry.space_group_name_H-M   'P 1'
#
loop_
_entity.id
_entity.type
_entity.pdbx_description
1 polymer ?
#
loop_
_entity_poly.entity_id
_entity_poly.type
_entity_poly.pdbx_seq_one_letter_code
_entity_poly.pdbx_strand_id
1 'polypeptide(L)'
;MEALACGKPIVGIPIKNYPERYGNLAGVERLGLGRTLDVDWLIEQAISVAMDEVMCERYYRKAGIFRGFAGAMSGVKRAVALIENGGK
;
A
#
# COMPACT_ATOMS: atom_id res chain seq x y z
N MET A 1 -1.29 -4.34 3.92
CA MET A 1 -0.86 -5.48 3.09
C MET A 1 -2.03 -6.12 2.33
N GLU A 2 -3.20 -6.28 2.94
CA GLU A 2 -4.37 -6.93 2.31
C GLU A 2 -4.78 -6.32 0.97
N ALA A 3 -4.86 -4.99 0.86
CA ALA A 3 -5.20 -4.33 -0.41
C ALA A 3 -4.23 -4.72 -1.55
N LEU A 4 -2.93 -4.76 -1.26
CA LEU A 4 -1.90 -5.19 -2.22
C LEU A 4 -2.02 -6.68 -2.56
N ALA A 5 -2.30 -7.53 -1.57
CA ALA A 5 -2.54 -8.96 -1.80
C ALA A 5 -3.78 -9.23 -2.67
N CYS A 6 -4.77 -8.33 -2.61
CA CYS A 6 -5.95 -8.35 -3.47
C CYS A 6 -5.74 -7.65 -4.82
N GLY A 7 -4.57 -7.03 -5.05
CA GLY A 7 -4.29 -6.26 -6.26
C GLY A 7 -5.19 -5.03 -6.43
N LYS A 8 -5.63 -4.44 -5.31
CA LYS A 8 -6.47 -3.24 -5.30
C LYS A 8 -5.61 -1.99 -5.08
N PRO A 9 -5.86 -0.90 -5.83
CA PRO A 9 -5.25 0.38 -5.55
C PRO A 9 -5.80 0.97 -4.24
N ILE A 10 -5.07 1.94 -3.69
CA ILE A 10 -5.32 2.46 -2.34
C ILE A 10 -5.61 3.97 -2.39
N VAL A 11 -6.69 4.41 -1.76
CA VAL A 11 -6.83 5.79 -1.30
C VAL A 11 -6.55 5.79 0.19
N GLY A 12 -5.46 6.43 0.58
CA GLY A 12 -4.97 6.46 1.95
C GLY A 12 -5.29 7.78 2.64
N ILE A 13 -5.79 7.70 3.87
CA ILE A 13 -6.03 8.87 4.72
C ILE A 13 -5.22 8.66 6.00
N PRO A 14 -4.10 9.37 6.21
CA PRO A 14 -3.31 9.23 7.41
C PRO A 14 -4.01 9.88 8.61
N ILE A 15 -4.01 9.19 9.74
CA ILE A 15 -4.46 9.76 11.01
C ILE A 15 -3.25 10.43 11.66
N LYS A 16 -3.36 11.72 11.98
CA LYS A 16 -2.26 12.58 12.47
C LYS A 16 -1.42 11.99 13.61
N ASN A 17 -2.04 11.21 14.50
CA ASN A 17 -1.39 10.67 15.69
C ASN A 17 -0.56 9.40 15.44
N TYR A 18 -0.48 8.92 14.20
CA TYR A 18 0.19 7.67 13.82
C TYR A 18 1.24 7.92 12.71
N PRO A 19 2.47 8.32 13.06
CA PRO A 19 3.49 8.73 12.09
C PRO A 19 3.88 7.64 11.10
N GLU A 20 3.82 6.37 11.48
CA GLU A 20 4.11 5.22 10.62
C GLU A 20 3.15 5.11 9.43
N ARG A 21 1.92 5.62 9.58
CA ARG A 21 0.94 5.63 8.48
C ARG A 21 1.37 6.57 7.36
N TYR A 22 1.98 7.71 7.68
CA TYR A 22 2.51 8.63 6.69
C TYR A 22 3.62 7.98 5.87
N GLY A 23 4.56 7.27 6.52
CA GLY A 23 5.62 6.55 5.83
C GLY A 23 5.09 5.46 4.89
N ASN A 24 4.10 4.69 5.33
CA ASN A 24 3.46 3.68 4.51
C ASN A 24 2.74 4.28 3.29
N LEU A 25 1.98 5.36 3.47
CA LEU A 25 1.24 6.01 2.39
C LEU A 25 2.16 6.73 1.40
N ALA A 26 3.24 7.35 1.87
CA ALA A 26 4.29 7.87 1.00
C ALA A 26 4.91 6.76 0.13
N GLY A 27 5.09 5.56 0.71
CA GLY A 27 5.48 4.37 -0.05
C GLY A 27 4.46 3.97 -1.12
N VAL A 28 3.17 3.95 -0.78
CA VAL A 28 2.07 3.64 -1.72
C VAL A 28 2.07 4.60 -2.90
N GLU A 29 2.16 5.90 -2.68
CA GLU A 29 2.17 6.90 -3.76
C GLU A 29 3.44 6.80 -4.60
N ARG A 30 4.61 6.69 -3.96
CA ARG A 30 5.90 6.57 -4.67
C ARG A 30 5.94 5.35 -5.59
N LEU A 31 5.30 4.25 -5.20
CA LEU A 31 5.22 3.02 -5.99
C LEU A 31 4.12 3.07 -7.06
N GLY A 32 3.29 4.13 -7.08
CA GLY A 32 2.16 4.28 -7.99
C GLY A 32 1.04 3.30 -7.70
N LEU A 33 0.84 2.96 -6.42
CA LEU A 33 -0.16 2.00 -5.94
C LEU A 33 -1.43 2.69 -5.41
N GLY A 34 -1.42 4.01 -5.32
CA GLY A 34 -2.52 4.76 -4.76
C GLY A 34 -2.27 6.25 -4.65
N ARG A 35 -3.14 6.90 -3.89
CA ARG A 35 -3.11 8.33 -3.54
C ARG A 35 -3.27 8.52 -2.04
N THR A 36 -2.62 9.56 -1.52
CA THR A 36 -2.79 10.02 -0.15
C THR A 36 -3.67 11.26 -0.14
N LEU A 37 -4.74 11.24 0.65
CA LEU A 37 -5.52 12.43 0.95
C LEU A 37 -5.01 13.06 2.24
N ASP A 38 -4.86 14.38 2.23
CA ASP A 38 -4.61 15.12 3.46
C ASP A 38 -5.88 15.09 4.32
N VAL A 39 -5.70 14.78 5.61
CA VAL A 39 -6.80 14.74 6.58
C VAL A 39 -7.45 16.11 6.77
N ASP A 40 -6.69 17.18 6.57
CA ASP A 40 -7.21 18.55 6.67
C ASP A 40 -8.13 18.91 5.49
N TRP A 41 -8.12 18.09 4.43
CA TRP A 41 -8.86 18.30 3.18
C TRP A 41 -9.86 17.17 2.88
N LEU A 42 -10.37 16.51 3.93
CA LEU A 42 -11.40 15.46 3.85
C LEU A 42 -12.79 16.04 3.57
N ILE A 43 -12.99 16.46 2.32
CA ILE A 43 -14.30 16.81 1.78
C ILE A 43 -14.73 15.80 0.71
N GLU A 44 -16.03 15.70 0.47
CA GLU A 44 -16.62 14.74 -0.47
C GLU A 44 -15.96 14.83 -1.86
N GLN A 45 -15.75 16.04 -2.36
CA GLN A 45 -15.13 16.28 -3.67
C GLN A 45 -13.69 15.74 -3.73
N ALA A 46 -12.90 15.93 -2.67
CA ALA A 46 -11.53 15.42 -2.62
C ALA A 46 -11.49 13.89 -2.62
N ILE A 47 -12.43 13.25 -1.91
CA ILE A 47 -12.57 11.79 -1.90
C ILE A 47 -12.96 11.29 -3.30
N SER A 48 -13.95 11.91 -3.94
CA SER A 48 -14.39 11.52 -5.29
C SER A 48 -13.26 11.62 -6.31
N VAL A 49 -12.53 12.74 -6.31
CA VAL A 49 -11.39 12.95 -7.22
C VAL A 49 -10.30 11.91 -6.99
N ALA A 50 -9.93 11.64 -5.74
CA ALA A 50 -8.92 10.63 -5.43
C ALA A 50 -9.37 9.21 -5.84
N MET A 51 -10.65 8.88 -5.69
CA MET A 51 -11.21 7.62 -6.16
C MET A 51 -11.12 7.51 -7.68
N ASP A 52 -11.59 8.52 -8.41
CA ASP A 52 -11.56 8.53 -9.88
C ASP A 52 -10.13 8.41 -10.42
N GLU A 53 -9.16 9.09 -9.79
CA GLU A 53 -7.74 8.98 -10.15
C GLU A 53 -7.22 7.54 -10.02
N VAL A 54 -7.48 6.89 -8.89
CA VAL A 54 -6.94 5.55 -8.62
C VAL A 54 -7.67 4.43 -9.36
N MET A 55 -8.86 4.72 -9.91
CA MET A 55 -9.65 3.75 -10.68
C MET A 55 -9.10 3.50 -12.10
N CYS A 56 -8.10 4.26 -12.56
CA CYS A 56 -7.52 4.04 -13.88
C CYS A 56 -6.65 2.77 -13.96
N GLU A 57 -6.56 2.19 -15.18
CA GLU A 57 -5.90 0.90 -15.44
C GLU A 57 -4.45 0.86 -14.94
N ARG A 58 -3.73 1.99 -15.00
CA ARG A 58 -2.35 2.13 -14.52
C ARG A 58 -2.18 1.65 -13.07
N TYR A 59 -3.09 2.08 -12.18
CA TYR A 59 -2.99 1.73 -10.76
C TYR A 59 -3.30 0.26 -10.52
N TYR A 60 -4.32 -0.28 -11.18
CA TYR A 60 -4.64 -1.71 -11.12
C TYR A 60 -3.52 -2.60 -11.67
N ARG A 61 -2.89 -2.22 -12.79
CA ARG A 61 -1.74 -2.93 -13.35
C ARG A 61 -0.58 -2.96 -12.35
N LYS A 62 -0.27 -1.81 -11.73
CA LYS A 62 0.75 -1.74 -10.68
C LYS A 62 0.38 -2.62 -9.48
N ALA A 63 -0.85 -2.53 -8.98
CA ALA A 63 -1.31 -3.35 -7.86
C ALA A 63 -1.25 -4.85 -8.17
N GLY A 64 -1.56 -5.26 -9.41
CA GLY A 64 -1.45 -6.65 -9.87
C GLY A 64 -0.03 -7.20 -9.82
N ILE A 65 0.98 -6.39 -10.16
CA ILE A 65 2.40 -6.77 -10.02
C ILE A 65 2.73 -7.06 -8.55
N PHE A 66 2.32 -6.17 -7.65
CA PHE A 66 2.57 -6.31 -6.21
C PHE A 66 1.79 -7.47 -5.58
N ARG A 67 0.59 -7.78 -6.08
CA ARG A 67 -0.14 -8.99 -5.72
C ARG A 67 0.67 -10.26 -6.02
N GLY A 68 1.31 -10.31 -7.20
CA GLY A 68 2.20 -11.42 -7.57
C GLY A 68 3.35 -11.58 -6.56
N PHE A 69 4.00 -10.48 -6.18
CA PHE A 69 5.05 -10.51 -5.16
C PHE A 69 4.53 -10.91 -3.78
N ALA A 70 3.37 -10.40 -3.36
CA ALA A 70 2.77 -10.73 -2.08
C ALA A 70 2.45 -12.23 -1.96
N GLY A 71 1.99 -12.87 -3.06
CA GLY A 71 1.78 -14.32 -3.11
C GLY A 71 3.06 -15.15 -3.12
N ALA A 72 4.13 -14.63 -3.72
CA ALA A 72 5.42 -15.33 -3.82
C ALA A 72 6.28 -15.23 -2.55
N MET A 73 6.11 -14.16 -1.76
CA MET A 73 6.90 -13.93 -0.55
C MET A 73 6.32 -14.67 0.65
N SER A 74 6.92 -15.80 1.03
CA SER A 74 6.70 -16.38 2.36
C SER A 74 7.62 -15.69 3.37
N GLY A 75 7.17 -14.53 3.86
CA GLY A 75 7.88 -13.76 4.90
C GLY A 75 8.18 -14.60 6.14
N VAL A 76 7.24 -15.47 6.52
CA VAL A 76 7.40 -16.42 7.64
C VAL A 76 8.53 -17.41 7.37
N LYS A 77 8.58 -18.06 6.19
CA LYS A 77 9.68 -18.99 5.85
C LYS A 77 11.04 -18.30 5.86
N ARG A 78 11.13 -17.06 5.35
CA ARG A 78 12.38 -16.28 5.41
C ARG A 78 12.78 -15.93 6.84
N ALA A 79 11.82 -15.53 7.68
CA ALA A 79 12.09 -15.24 9.08
C ALA A 79 12.60 -16.49 9.83
N VAL A 80 11.97 -17.65 9.61
CA VAL A 80 12.40 -18.94 10.18
C VAL A 80 13.83 -19.27 9.72
N ALA A 81 14.11 -19.19 8.41
CA ALA A 81 15.44 -19.46 7.88
C ALA A 81 16.52 -18.52 8.45
N LEU A 82 16.18 -17.25 8.71
CA LEU A 82 17.12 -16.31 9.35
C LEU A 82 17.42 -16.68 10.80
N ILE A 83 16.43 -17.15 11.56
CA ILE A 83 16.63 -17.60 12.95
C ILE A 83 17.49 -18.86 12.97
N GLU A 84 17.19 -19.83 12.11
CA GLU A 84 17.92 -21.10 12.02
C GLU A 84 19.37 -20.92 11.55
N ASN A 85 19.63 -19.98 10.63
CA ASN A 85 20.97 -19.74 10.08
C ASN A 85 21.75 -18.62 10.77
N GLY A 86 21.08 -17.71 11.47
CA GLY A 86 21.67 -16.58 12.21
C GLY A 86 21.93 -16.86 13.69
N GLY A 87 21.52 -18.04 14.19
CA GLY A 87 21.80 -18.51 15.55
C GLY A 87 23.18 -19.16 15.74
N LYS A 88 24.17 -18.86 14.87
CA LYS A 88 25.57 -19.27 15.02
C LYS A 88 26.46 -18.07 15.30
#